data_AF-A0A438F1D9-F1
#
_entry.id   AF-A0A438F1D9-F1
#
_cell.length_a   1.000
_cell.length_b   1.000
_cell.length_c   1.000
_cell.angle_alpha   90.00
_cell.angle_beta   90.00
_cell.angle_gamma   90.00
#
_symmetry.space_group_name_H-M   'P 1'
#
loop_
_entity.id
_entity.type
_entity.pdbx_description
1 polymer ?
#
loop_
_entity_poly.entity_id
_entity_poly.type
_entity_poly.pdbx_seq_one_letter_code
_entity_poly.pdbx_strand_id
1 'polypeptide(L)'
;MISSLLCLRLTETYYAVGWTLDREFQFYFGYFQHTETVIYRIFYYINRSGNGRLTLRELKRGNLIAAMQHADEEEDINKVLRYFSYEHFYVIYCKFWELDTDHDFLIDKENLIRYGNHALTYRIVDRIFSQVPRKFTSKIEGKMGYEDLFTSCCQRRISHQSLVLNIVLYEEQLHRMECMAQEPVLFEDILCQIVDMIAPEREEYITLRDLKGCKLSGNVFNILFNLNKFMAFETRDPFLIRQEREDPTLTEWDRFAHREYIRLSMEEDGEDVSNGSAEVWDESLEAPF
;
A
#
# COMPACT_ATOMS: atom_id res chain seq x y z
N MET A 1 16.37 -20.79 -3.78
CA MET A 1 15.07 -21.52 -3.83
C MET A 1 13.93 -20.59 -4.23
N ILE A 2 13.84 -19.40 -3.61
CA ILE A 2 12.89 -18.34 -3.98
C ILE A 2 13.15 -17.81 -5.40
N SER A 3 14.42 -17.54 -5.79
CA SER A 3 14.75 -17.08 -7.15
C SER A 3 14.39 -18.11 -8.23
N SER A 4 14.52 -19.40 -7.92
CA SER A 4 14.22 -20.53 -8.80
C SER A 4 12.71 -20.72 -9.01
N LEU A 5 11.92 -20.61 -7.93
CA LEU A 5 10.45 -20.66 -7.97
C LEU A 5 9.84 -19.42 -8.66
N LEU A 6 10.42 -18.23 -8.43
CA LEU A 6 10.01 -17.01 -9.12
C LEU A 6 10.37 -17.05 -10.60
N CYS A 7 11.53 -17.61 -10.95
CA CYS A 7 11.94 -17.79 -12.34
C CYS A 7 10.99 -18.73 -13.08
N LEU A 8 10.60 -19.86 -12.45
CA LEU A 8 9.59 -20.79 -12.97
C LEU A 8 8.22 -20.12 -13.18
N ARG A 9 7.72 -19.35 -12.20
CA ARG A 9 6.44 -18.62 -12.33
C ARG A 9 6.48 -17.41 -13.26
N LEU A 10 7.62 -16.72 -13.41
CA LEU A 10 7.75 -15.62 -14.38
C LEU A 10 7.85 -16.15 -15.83
N THR A 11 8.29 -17.40 -16.03
CA THR A 11 8.28 -18.07 -17.34
C THR A 11 6.97 -18.79 -17.67
N GLU A 12 6.20 -19.21 -16.67
CA GLU A 12 4.93 -19.90 -16.84
C GLU A 12 3.78 -19.07 -16.26
N THR A 13 3.04 -18.37 -17.13
CA THR A 13 1.69 -17.89 -16.81
C THR A 13 0.75 -19.08 -16.63
N TYR A 14 0.69 -19.72 -15.47
CA TYR A 14 -0.16 -20.92 -15.28
C TYR A 14 -0.91 -20.92 -13.93
N TYR A 15 -2.25 -20.97 -13.96
CA TYR A 15 -3.10 -22.15 -13.82
C TYR A 15 -3.09 -22.78 -12.42
N ALA A 16 -4.28 -22.76 -11.83
CA ALA A 16 -4.64 -23.41 -10.58
C ALA A 16 -4.46 -24.93 -10.65
N VAL A 17 -3.90 -25.52 -9.60
CA VAL A 17 -4.00 -26.95 -9.32
C VAL A 17 -4.51 -27.10 -7.89
N GLY A 18 -5.65 -27.76 -7.74
CA GLY A 18 -6.35 -27.95 -6.47
C GLY A 18 -5.65 -28.98 -5.57
N TRP A 19 -5.61 -28.66 -4.28
CA TRP A 19 -5.14 -29.54 -3.21
C TRP A 19 -6.02 -29.35 -1.97
N THR A 20 -6.25 -30.46 -1.27
CA THR A 20 -7.20 -30.68 -0.17
C THR A 20 -6.85 -29.96 1.14
N LEU A 21 -7.90 -29.69 1.93
CA LEU A 21 -7.95 -28.93 3.19
C LEU A 21 -7.18 -29.57 4.36
N ASP A 22 -6.12 -28.91 4.83
CA ASP A 22 -5.61 -29.00 6.23
C ASP A 22 -4.68 -27.81 6.54
N ARG A 23 -4.14 -27.63 7.76
CA ARG A 23 -3.28 -26.48 8.19
C ARG A 23 -2.12 -26.12 7.23
N GLU A 24 -1.64 -27.07 6.44
CA GLU A 24 -0.69 -26.80 5.35
C GLU A 24 -1.26 -25.80 4.32
N PHE A 25 -2.57 -25.79 4.07
CA PHE A 25 -3.24 -24.87 3.15
C PHE A 25 -3.09 -23.42 3.58
N GLN A 26 -3.18 -23.06 4.86
CA GLN A 26 -2.94 -21.66 5.28
C GLN A 26 -1.49 -21.22 5.05
N PHE A 27 -0.53 -22.11 5.30
CA PHE A 27 0.88 -21.87 5.00
C PHE A 27 1.13 -21.72 3.49
N TYR A 28 0.59 -22.63 2.68
CA TYR A 28 0.68 -22.57 1.21
C TYR A 28 -0.09 -21.38 0.63
N PHE A 29 -1.20 -20.98 1.23
CA PHE A 29 -2.02 -19.85 0.81
C PHE A 29 -1.32 -18.52 1.10
N GLY A 30 -0.77 -18.35 2.31
CA GLY A 30 0.07 -17.20 2.65
C GLY A 30 1.31 -17.12 1.75
N TYR A 31 1.96 -18.26 1.47
CA TYR A 31 3.09 -18.32 0.54
C TYR A 31 2.69 -17.97 -0.91
N PHE A 32 1.52 -18.43 -1.34
CA PHE A 32 0.98 -18.11 -2.66
C PHE A 32 0.69 -16.62 -2.80
N GLN A 33 0.03 -16.02 -1.81
CA GLN A 33 -0.28 -14.59 -1.79
C GLN A 33 0.96 -13.71 -1.67
N HIS A 34 1.96 -14.14 -0.89
CA HIS A 34 3.27 -13.48 -0.85
C HIS A 34 3.90 -13.47 -2.25
N THR A 35 3.94 -14.63 -2.91
CA THR A 35 4.48 -14.75 -4.27
C THR A 35 3.75 -13.85 -5.28
N GLU A 36 2.41 -13.83 -5.25
CA GLU A 36 1.59 -12.94 -6.09
C GLU A 36 1.91 -11.45 -5.80
N THR A 37 2.01 -11.09 -4.52
CA THR A 37 2.37 -9.71 -4.12
C THR A 37 3.75 -9.32 -4.65
N VAL A 38 4.74 -10.22 -4.58
CA VAL A 38 6.07 -10.00 -5.15
C VAL A 38 5.97 -9.76 -6.66
N ILE A 39 5.17 -10.56 -7.38
CA ILE A 39 4.94 -10.37 -8.83
C ILE A 39 4.34 -8.99 -9.09
N TYR A 40 3.28 -8.58 -8.38
CA TYR A 40 2.66 -7.26 -8.56
C TYR A 40 3.65 -6.13 -8.28
N ARG A 41 4.47 -6.26 -7.23
CA ARG A 41 5.57 -5.31 -6.94
C ARG A 41 6.56 -5.21 -8.09
N ILE A 42 6.99 -6.34 -8.65
CA ILE A 42 7.92 -6.37 -9.79
C ILE A 42 7.32 -5.64 -10.99
N PHE A 43 6.10 -6.00 -11.38
CA PHE A 43 5.42 -5.36 -12.52
C PHE A 43 5.21 -3.87 -12.27
N TYR A 44 4.83 -3.46 -11.07
CA TYR A 44 4.64 -2.06 -10.71
C TYR A 44 5.89 -1.20 -10.88
N TYR A 45 7.07 -1.70 -10.48
CA TYR A 45 8.31 -0.91 -10.59
C TYR A 45 8.98 -1.04 -11.96
N ILE A 46 8.86 -2.19 -12.63
CA ILE A 46 9.65 -2.49 -13.84
C ILE A 46 8.83 -2.33 -15.13
N ASN A 47 7.57 -2.75 -15.16
CA ASN A 47 6.70 -2.65 -16.34
C ASN A 47 6.17 -1.22 -16.53
N ARG A 48 7.05 -0.29 -16.90
CA ARG A 48 6.70 1.13 -17.08
C ARG A 48 5.70 1.37 -18.20
N SER A 49 5.64 0.47 -19.19
CA SER A 49 4.59 0.51 -20.23
C SER A 49 3.20 0.22 -19.66
N GLY A 50 3.11 -0.60 -18.61
CA GLY A 50 1.86 -0.97 -17.95
C GLY A 50 0.99 -1.89 -18.80
N ASN A 51 1.59 -2.62 -19.75
CA ASN A 51 0.92 -3.54 -20.67
C ASN A 51 0.84 -4.99 -20.14
N GLY A 52 1.28 -5.23 -18.90
CA GLY A 52 1.28 -6.56 -18.29
C GLY A 52 2.33 -7.51 -18.87
N ARG A 53 3.32 -6.99 -19.62
CA ARG A 53 4.41 -7.80 -20.20
C ARG A 53 5.76 -7.15 -19.96
N LEU A 54 6.63 -7.83 -19.22
CA LEU A 54 8.00 -7.36 -18.98
C LEU A 54 8.86 -7.56 -20.22
N THR A 55 9.28 -6.45 -20.84
CA THR A 55 10.20 -6.50 -21.96
C THR A 55 11.65 -6.69 -21.49
N LEU A 56 12.50 -7.31 -22.30
CA LEU A 56 13.94 -7.44 -22.00
C LEU A 56 14.60 -6.07 -21.74
N ARG A 57 14.14 -5.02 -22.43
CA ARG A 57 14.64 -3.65 -22.24
C ARG A 57 14.27 -3.08 -20.87
N GLU A 58 13.06 -3.34 -20.40
CA GLU A 58 12.62 -2.96 -19.05
C GLU A 58 13.40 -3.76 -18.00
N LEU A 59 13.57 -5.06 -18.19
CA LEU A 59 14.35 -5.91 -17.29
C LEU A 59 15.82 -5.46 -17.18
N LYS A 60 16.48 -5.21 -18.32
CA LYS A 60 17.88 -4.74 -18.36
C LYS A 60 18.10 -3.36 -17.73
N ARG A 61 17.07 -2.51 -17.74
CA ARG A 61 17.11 -1.17 -17.14
C ARG A 61 16.65 -1.17 -15.68
N GLY A 62 15.99 -2.22 -15.24
CA GLY A 62 15.55 -2.42 -13.87
C GLY A 62 16.67 -2.97 -12.99
N ASN A 63 16.29 -3.29 -11.76
CA ASN A 63 17.15 -3.79 -10.69
C ASN A 63 16.66 -5.15 -10.17
N LEU A 64 15.82 -5.86 -10.92
CA LEU A 64 15.29 -7.16 -10.50
C LEU A 64 16.39 -8.18 -10.28
N ILE A 65 17.33 -8.29 -11.23
CA ILE A 65 18.41 -9.29 -11.18
C ILE A 65 19.28 -9.06 -9.93
N ALA A 66 19.65 -7.81 -9.66
CA ALA A 66 20.40 -7.45 -8.45
C ALA A 66 19.60 -7.75 -7.17
N ALA A 67 18.30 -7.48 -7.16
CA ALA A 67 17.44 -7.82 -6.02
C ALA A 67 17.30 -9.33 -5.81
N MET A 68 17.25 -10.12 -6.88
CA MET A 68 17.22 -11.59 -6.81
C MET A 68 18.55 -12.16 -6.29
N GLN A 69 19.68 -11.61 -6.72
CA GLN A 69 21.01 -12.00 -6.21
C GLN A 69 21.12 -11.69 -4.71
N HIS A 70 20.71 -10.51 -4.29
CA HIS A 70 20.66 -10.16 -2.87
C HIS A 70 19.75 -11.09 -2.06
N ALA A 71 18.61 -11.50 -2.63
CA ALA A 71 17.70 -12.45 -2.00
C ALA A 71 18.25 -13.89 -1.89
N ASP A 72 19.20 -14.27 -2.75
CA ASP A 72 19.87 -15.57 -2.68
C ASP A 72 21.04 -15.56 -1.66
N GLU A 73 21.57 -14.38 -1.32
CA GLU A 73 22.68 -14.21 -0.36
C GLU A 73 22.19 -13.93 1.08
N GLU A 74 21.10 -13.19 1.24
CA GLU A 74 20.59 -12.78 2.56
C GLU A 74 19.66 -13.84 3.16
N GLU A 75 19.96 -14.27 4.38
CA GLU A 75 19.15 -15.26 5.10
C GLU A 75 17.80 -14.67 5.59
N ASP A 76 17.79 -13.38 5.93
CA ASP A 76 16.60 -12.66 6.37
C ASP A 76 15.93 -11.90 5.21
N ILE A 77 14.82 -12.44 4.72
CA ILE A 77 14.06 -11.88 3.59
C ILE A 77 13.54 -10.46 3.87
N ASN A 78 13.39 -10.05 5.13
CA ASN A 78 12.90 -8.72 5.49
C ASN A 78 13.95 -7.62 5.22
N LYS A 79 15.24 -7.97 5.18
CA LYS A 79 16.29 -7.05 4.74
C LYS A 79 16.29 -6.84 3.22
N VAL A 80 15.62 -7.73 2.46
CA VAL A 80 15.45 -7.61 1.01
C VAL A 80 14.20 -6.78 0.70
N LEU A 81 14.25 -5.49 1.03
CA LEU A 81 13.12 -4.56 0.90
C LEU A 81 12.60 -4.43 -0.54
N ARG A 82 13.48 -4.55 -1.53
CA ARG A 82 13.12 -4.48 -2.95
C ARG A 82 12.39 -5.76 -3.34
N TYR A 83 11.10 -5.65 -3.63
CA TYR A 83 10.20 -6.71 -4.09
C TYR A 83 9.86 -7.79 -3.07
N PHE A 84 10.82 -8.27 -2.29
CA PHE A 84 10.71 -9.54 -1.58
C PHE A 84 10.34 -9.45 -0.09
N SER A 85 10.56 -8.30 0.56
CA SER A 85 10.26 -8.11 1.99
C SER A 85 8.88 -8.65 2.38
N TYR A 86 8.88 -9.52 3.40
CA TYR A 86 7.67 -10.13 3.93
C TYR A 86 6.87 -9.14 4.77
N GLU A 87 7.52 -8.26 5.54
CA GLU A 87 6.85 -7.16 6.26
C GLU A 87 5.97 -6.32 5.31
N HIS A 88 6.49 -6.00 4.12
CA HIS A 88 5.71 -5.26 3.12
C HIS A 88 4.50 -6.03 2.65
N PHE A 89 4.66 -7.33 2.37
CA PHE A 89 3.56 -8.19 1.97
C PHE A 89 2.49 -8.24 3.07
N TYR A 90 2.89 -8.51 4.30
CA TYR A 90 1.99 -8.72 5.42
C TYR A 90 1.14 -7.48 5.68
N VAL A 91 1.74 -6.29 5.70
CA VAL A 91 0.99 -5.03 5.86
C VAL A 91 -0.02 -4.80 4.73
N ILE A 92 0.37 -5.06 3.47
CA ILE A 92 -0.56 -4.92 2.33
C ILE A 92 -1.71 -5.92 2.46
N TYR A 93 -1.39 -7.15 2.81
CA TYR A 93 -2.35 -8.23 2.95
C TYR A 93 -3.37 -7.94 4.06
N CYS A 94 -2.91 -7.58 5.26
CA CYS A 94 -3.79 -7.19 6.37
C CYS A 94 -4.68 -6.01 5.97
N LYS A 95 -4.13 -4.99 5.29
CA LYS A 95 -4.93 -3.85 4.84
C LYS A 95 -5.97 -4.22 3.78
N PHE A 96 -5.71 -5.21 2.93
CA PHE A 96 -6.71 -5.74 2.02
C PHE A 96 -7.78 -6.52 2.79
N TRP A 97 -7.35 -7.39 3.70
CA TRP A 97 -8.23 -8.24 4.50
C TRP A 97 -9.16 -7.45 5.43
N GLU A 98 -8.68 -6.34 5.99
CA GLU A 98 -9.50 -5.36 6.75
C GLU A 98 -10.66 -4.78 5.91
N LEU A 99 -10.50 -4.68 4.58
CA LEU A 99 -11.51 -4.12 3.68
C LEU A 99 -12.47 -5.18 3.14
N ASP A 100 -11.95 -6.37 2.81
CA ASP A 100 -12.67 -7.51 2.26
C ASP A 100 -13.37 -8.32 3.37
N THR A 101 -14.47 -7.76 3.88
CA THR A 101 -15.23 -8.32 5.01
C THR A 101 -15.99 -9.60 4.67
N ASP A 102 -16.34 -9.81 3.40
CA ASP A 102 -17.02 -11.00 2.90
C ASP A 102 -16.05 -12.07 2.38
N HIS A 103 -14.74 -11.77 2.39
CA HIS A 103 -13.65 -12.68 2.05
C HIS A 103 -13.77 -13.27 0.64
N ASP A 104 -14.30 -12.47 -0.30
CA ASP A 104 -14.49 -12.88 -1.69
C ASP A 104 -13.28 -12.52 -2.59
N PHE A 105 -12.22 -11.97 -1.98
CA PHE A 105 -11.01 -11.46 -2.64
C PHE A 105 -11.28 -10.28 -3.59
N LEU A 106 -12.39 -9.59 -3.39
CA LEU A 106 -12.77 -8.41 -4.14
C LEU A 106 -13.12 -7.27 -3.20
N ILE A 107 -12.76 -6.07 -3.63
CA ILE A 107 -13.08 -4.83 -2.92
C ILE A 107 -14.06 -4.06 -3.80
N ASP A 108 -15.20 -3.70 -3.25
CA ASP A 108 -16.10 -2.74 -3.87
C ASP A 108 -15.84 -1.31 -3.38
N LYS A 109 -16.63 -0.39 -3.90
CA LYS A 109 -16.53 1.03 -3.58
C LYS A 109 -16.74 1.31 -2.09
N GLU A 110 -17.70 0.63 -1.46
CA GLU A 110 -18.06 0.82 -0.06
C GLU A 110 -17.01 0.24 0.88
N ASN A 111 -16.36 -0.86 0.48
CA ASN A 111 -15.18 -1.36 1.15
C ASN A 111 -14.07 -0.29 1.12
N LEU A 112 -13.69 0.20 -0.06
CA LEU A 112 -12.55 1.13 -0.19
C LEU A 112 -12.77 2.48 0.52
N ILE A 113 -14.01 2.97 0.61
CA ILE A 113 -14.34 4.20 1.36
C ILE A 113 -13.96 4.08 2.84
N ARG A 114 -13.96 2.88 3.43
CA ARG A 114 -13.59 2.65 4.84
C ARG A 114 -12.08 2.63 5.08
N TYR A 115 -11.27 2.62 4.02
CA TYR A 115 -9.82 2.53 4.11
C TYR A 115 -9.21 3.61 5.00
N GLY A 116 -8.40 3.18 5.97
CA GLY A 116 -7.69 4.05 6.89
C GLY A 116 -8.62 4.92 7.74
N ASN A 117 -9.78 4.37 8.16
CA ASN A 117 -10.85 5.11 8.85
C ASN A 117 -11.34 6.30 8.01
N HIS A 118 -11.83 6.00 6.81
CA HIS A 118 -12.28 7.00 5.84
C HIS A 118 -11.21 8.03 5.45
N ALA A 119 -9.94 7.63 5.36
CA ALA A 119 -8.86 8.56 5.05
C ALA A 119 -9.03 9.21 3.67
N LEU A 120 -9.50 8.45 2.68
CA LEU A 120 -9.66 8.90 1.30
C LEU A 120 -10.97 9.67 1.08
N THR A 121 -10.92 10.73 0.28
CA THR A 121 -12.14 11.44 -0.20
C THR A 121 -13.00 10.53 -1.06
N TYR A 122 -14.32 10.70 -1.03
CA TYR A 122 -15.24 9.98 -1.91
C TYR A 122 -14.88 10.19 -3.39
N ARG A 123 -14.56 11.42 -3.79
CA ARG A 123 -14.17 11.75 -5.18
C ARG A 123 -12.98 10.96 -5.70
N ILE A 124 -11.97 10.68 -4.87
CA ILE A 124 -10.82 9.88 -5.32
C ILE A 124 -11.20 8.40 -5.43
N VAL A 125 -12.04 7.90 -4.52
CA VAL A 125 -12.56 6.53 -4.60
C VAL A 125 -13.39 6.34 -5.88
N ASP A 126 -14.29 7.27 -6.19
CA ASP A 126 -15.04 7.29 -7.46
C ASP A 126 -14.12 7.23 -8.66
N ARG A 127 -13.04 8.01 -8.62
CA ARG A 127 -12.09 8.05 -9.72
C ARG A 127 -11.31 6.75 -9.87
N ILE A 128 -10.97 6.08 -8.78
CA ILE A 128 -10.37 4.74 -8.81
C ILE A 128 -11.33 3.76 -9.49
N PHE A 129 -12.60 3.71 -9.05
CA PHE A 129 -13.61 2.80 -9.61
C PHE A 129 -14.09 3.19 -11.02
N SER A 130 -13.91 4.44 -11.45
CA SER A 130 -14.08 4.85 -12.85
C SER A 130 -12.98 4.31 -13.77
N GLN A 131 -11.93 3.71 -13.20
CA GLN A 131 -10.82 3.09 -13.93
C GLN A 131 -10.10 4.03 -14.91
N VAL A 132 -10.12 5.34 -14.61
CA VAL A 132 -9.44 6.37 -15.40
C VAL A 132 -7.92 6.19 -15.38
N PRO A 133 -7.26 5.95 -14.23
CA PRO A 133 -5.80 5.77 -14.21
C PRO A 133 -5.35 4.46 -14.85
N ARG A 134 -6.13 3.39 -14.65
CA ARG A 134 -5.88 2.04 -15.15
C ARG A 134 -7.18 1.23 -15.12
N LYS A 135 -7.35 0.36 -16.12
CA LYS A 135 -8.40 -0.66 -16.12
C LYS A 135 -8.11 -1.73 -15.07
N PHE A 136 -9.15 -2.16 -14.39
CA PHE A 136 -9.07 -3.27 -13.45
C PHE A 136 -8.84 -4.58 -14.19
N THR A 137 -8.11 -5.51 -13.56
CA THR A 137 -7.93 -6.88 -14.02
C THR A 137 -9.08 -7.77 -13.58
N SER A 138 -9.81 -7.36 -12.53
CA SER A 138 -11.09 -7.94 -12.15
C SER A 138 -12.06 -8.02 -13.33
N LYS A 139 -12.68 -9.19 -13.48
CA LYS A 139 -13.72 -9.44 -14.50
C LYS A 139 -15.12 -9.03 -14.03
N ILE A 140 -15.27 -8.68 -12.75
CA ILE A 140 -16.54 -8.33 -12.14
C ILE A 140 -16.66 -6.81 -12.12
N GLU A 141 -17.77 -6.32 -12.67
CA GLU A 141 -18.04 -4.89 -12.75
C GLU A 141 -18.19 -4.28 -11.35
N GLY A 142 -17.58 -3.11 -11.15
CA GLY A 142 -17.66 -2.38 -9.88
C GLY A 142 -16.85 -3.01 -8.73
N LYS A 143 -16.11 -4.09 -8.99
CA LYS A 143 -15.23 -4.75 -8.00
C LYS A 143 -13.79 -4.77 -8.49
N MET A 144 -12.85 -4.53 -7.59
CA MET A 144 -11.41 -4.59 -7.86
C MET A 144 -10.78 -5.76 -7.10
N GLY A 145 -9.84 -6.47 -7.73
CA GLY A 145 -9.12 -7.57 -7.07
C GLY A 145 -7.92 -7.11 -6.26
N TYR A 146 -7.24 -8.07 -5.63
CA TYR A 146 -6.00 -7.83 -4.88
C TYR A 146 -4.87 -7.18 -5.74
N GLU A 147 -4.70 -7.63 -6.98
CA GLU A 147 -3.77 -7.00 -7.95
C GLU A 147 -4.12 -5.54 -8.24
N ASP A 148 -5.42 -5.26 -8.36
CA ASP A 148 -5.92 -3.93 -8.67
C ASP A 148 -5.71 -2.98 -7.51
N LEU A 149 -5.77 -3.44 -6.25
CA LEU A 149 -5.42 -2.61 -5.10
C LEU A 149 -3.96 -2.18 -5.14
N PHE A 150 -3.07 -3.11 -5.49
CA PHE A 150 -1.65 -2.84 -5.62
C PHE A 150 -1.35 -1.82 -6.74
N THR A 151 -2.09 -1.89 -7.84
CA THR A 151 -1.81 -1.06 -9.02
C THR A 151 -2.66 0.20 -9.11
N SER A 152 -3.82 0.27 -8.47
CA SER A 152 -4.68 1.46 -8.43
C SER A 152 -4.13 2.54 -7.51
N CYS A 153 -3.38 2.16 -6.46
CA CYS A 153 -2.59 3.07 -5.62
C CYS A 153 -1.48 3.81 -6.39
N CYS A 154 -1.26 3.47 -7.67
CA CYS A 154 -0.27 4.11 -8.51
C CYS A 154 -0.72 5.54 -8.90
N GLN A 155 -0.32 6.50 -8.08
CA GLN A 155 -0.30 7.95 -8.35
C GLN A 155 0.43 8.36 -9.64
N ARG A 156 1.01 7.40 -10.41
CA ARG A 156 1.85 7.63 -11.59
C ARG A 156 1.10 8.11 -12.84
N ARG A 157 -0.24 8.13 -12.84
CA ARG A 157 -1.06 8.54 -13.99
C ARG A 157 -2.31 9.32 -13.57
N ILE A 158 -2.18 10.34 -12.73
CA ILE A 158 -3.15 11.45 -12.78
C ILE A 158 -2.84 12.22 -14.06
N SER A 159 -3.47 11.80 -15.16
CA SER A 159 -3.30 12.42 -16.47
C SER A 159 -3.97 13.79 -16.48
N HIS A 160 -3.18 14.85 -16.72
CA HIS A 160 -3.55 16.12 -17.37
C HIS A 160 -5.04 16.50 -17.38
N GLN A 161 -5.64 16.67 -16.20
CA GLN A 161 -6.91 17.36 -16.08
C GLN A 161 -6.74 18.43 -15.02
N SER A 162 -6.25 19.59 -15.47
CA SER A 162 -6.45 20.97 -15.01
C SER A 162 -6.36 21.29 -13.51
N LEU A 163 -5.84 22.47 -13.19
CA LEU A 163 -5.97 23.15 -11.89
C LEU A 163 -7.40 23.08 -11.29
N VAL A 164 -8.42 23.03 -12.16
CA VAL A 164 -9.84 22.86 -11.80
C VAL A 164 -10.11 21.57 -11.01
N LEU A 165 -9.44 20.47 -11.32
CA LEU A 165 -9.58 19.21 -10.59
C LEU A 165 -8.97 19.32 -9.18
N ASN A 166 -7.90 20.10 -9.02
CA ASN A 166 -7.27 20.32 -7.71
C ASN A 166 -8.20 21.13 -6.78
N ILE A 167 -8.93 22.12 -7.32
CA ILE A 167 -9.94 22.88 -6.56
C ILE A 167 -11.06 21.95 -6.08
N VAL A 168 -11.65 21.16 -6.98
CA VAL A 168 -12.81 20.30 -6.66
C VAL A 168 -12.45 19.19 -5.67
N LEU A 169 -11.21 18.68 -5.73
CA LEU A 169 -10.72 17.71 -4.73
C LEU A 169 -10.51 18.38 -3.37
N TYR A 170 -9.95 19.60 -3.35
CA TYR A 170 -9.70 20.31 -2.10
C TYR A 170 -10.97 20.81 -1.40
N GLU A 171 -12.03 21.17 -2.14
CA GLU A 171 -13.33 21.55 -1.53
C GLU A 171 -13.88 20.46 -0.59
N GLU A 172 -13.73 19.19 -0.96
CA GLU A 172 -14.14 18.08 -0.09
C GLU A 172 -13.24 17.98 1.15
N GLN A 173 -11.93 18.19 1.00
CA GLN A 173 -10.98 18.21 2.12
C GLN A 173 -11.28 19.35 3.10
N LEU A 174 -11.61 20.54 2.59
CA LEU A 174 -12.00 21.70 3.38
C LEU A 174 -13.19 21.36 4.28
N HIS A 175 -14.25 20.80 3.70
CA HIS A 175 -15.43 20.38 4.46
C HIS A 175 -15.10 19.35 5.54
N ARG A 176 -14.23 18.38 5.23
CA ARG A 176 -13.82 17.36 6.20
C ARG A 176 -12.99 17.93 7.34
N MET A 177 -12.14 18.93 7.08
CA MET A 177 -11.39 19.65 8.11
C MET A 177 -12.33 20.39 9.07
N GLU A 178 -13.36 21.06 8.54
CA GLU A 178 -14.39 21.73 9.35
C GLU A 178 -15.14 20.75 10.26
N CYS A 179 -15.51 19.57 9.73
CA CYS A 179 -16.14 18.51 10.54
C CYS A 179 -15.24 17.98 11.66
N MET A 180 -13.91 18.08 11.52
CA MET A 180 -12.93 17.69 12.54
C MET A 180 -12.51 18.85 13.45
N ALA A 181 -13.21 20.00 13.38
CA ALA A 181 -12.89 21.22 14.11
C ALA A 181 -11.43 21.70 13.91
N GLN A 182 -10.86 21.42 12.73
CA GLN A 182 -9.57 21.94 12.31
C GLN A 182 -9.75 23.30 11.64
N GLU A 183 -8.74 24.17 11.75
CA GLU A 183 -8.77 25.46 11.08
C GLU A 183 -8.66 25.25 9.55
N PRO A 184 -9.67 25.68 8.76
CA PRO A 184 -9.63 25.53 7.31
C PRO A 184 -8.57 26.45 6.71
N VAL A 185 -7.73 25.90 5.83
CA VAL A 185 -6.74 26.67 5.06
C VAL A 185 -7.37 27.08 3.73
N LEU A 186 -7.14 28.33 3.29
CA LEU A 186 -7.67 28.79 2.01
C LEU A 186 -7.00 28.04 0.87
N PHE A 187 -7.76 27.77 -0.20
CA PHE A 187 -7.23 27.07 -1.37
C PHE A 187 -6.05 27.82 -2.01
N GLU A 188 -6.05 29.16 -1.96
CA GLU A 188 -4.95 29.99 -2.48
C GLU A 188 -3.63 29.71 -1.75
N ASP A 189 -3.66 29.58 -0.43
CA ASP A 189 -2.47 29.26 0.37
C ASP A 189 -1.99 27.83 0.11
N ILE A 190 -2.92 26.88 -0.01
CA ILE A 190 -2.61 25.49 -0.36
C ILE A 190 -2.02 25.40 -1.78
N LEU A 191 -2.54 26.18 -2.72
CA LEU A 191 -2.00 26.21 -4.08
C LEU A 191 -0.57 26.73 -4.07
N CYS A 192 -0.29 27.82 -3.34
CA CYS A 192 1.07 28.31 -3.14
C CYS A 192 1.97 27.22 -2.54
N GLN A 193 1.53 26.55 -1.47
CA GLN A 193 2.27 25.46 -0.82
C GLN A 193 2.57 24.32 -1.81
N ILE A 194 1.58 23.90 -2.63
CA ILE A 194 1.74 22.86 -3.66
C ILE A 194 2.75 23.28 -4.73
N VAL A 195 2.68 24.53 -5.20
CA VAL A 195 3.61 25.07 -6.20
C VAL A 195 5.04 25.11 -5.64
N ASP A 196 5.21 25.56 -4.39
CA ASP A 196 6.51 25.59 -3.72
C ASP A 196 7.09 24.18 -3.51
N MET A 197 6.25 23.20 -3.15
CA MET A 197 6.68 21.81 -3.00
C MET A 197 7.12 21.18 -4.33
N ILE A 198 6.41 21.47 -5.42
CA ILE A 198 6.66 20.87 -6.73
C ILE A 198 7.79 21.58 -7.48
N ALA A 199 7.87 22.91 -7.35
CA ALA A 199 8.74 23.80 -8.10
C ALA A 199 8.69 23.49 -9.62
N PRO A 200 7.51 23.67 -10.28
CA PRO A 200 7.32 23.28 -11.68
C PRO A 200 8.23 24.08 -12.62
N GLU A 201 8.61 23.48 -13.75
CA GLU A 201 9.43 24.16 -14.77
C GLU A 201 8.73 25.41 -15.35
N ARG A 202 7.39 25.43 -15.33
CA ARG A 202 6.56 26.55 -15.77
C ARG A 202 5.49 26.84 -14.72
N GLU A 203 5.37 28.09 -14.29
CA GLU A 203 4.46 28.49 -13.20
C GLU A 203 2.97 28.36 -13.56
N GLU A 204 2.64 28.40 -14.86
CA GLU A 204 1.25 28.38 -15.34
C GLU A 204 0.57 27.02 -15.21
N TYR A 205 1.34 25.92 -15.13
CA TYR A 205 0.78 24.57 -15.05
C TYR A 205 1.76 23.56 -14.48
N ILE A 206 1.22 22.59 -13.73
CA ILE A 206 1.96 21.44 -13.20
C ILE A 206 1.84 20.28 -14.19
N THR A 207 2.97 19.71 -14.61
CA THR A 207 3.00 18.51 -15.45
C THR A 207 3.23 17.24 -14.63
N LEU A 208 2.93 16.09 -15.24
CA LEU A 208 3.30 14.79 -14.66
C LEU A 208 4.83 14.64 -14.51
N ARG A 209 5.63 15.35 -15.32
CA ARG A 209 7.09 15.33 -15.19
C ARG A 209 7.53 16.04 -13.92
N ASP A 210 6.92 17.19 -13.61
CA ASP A 210 7.21 17.95 -12.38
C ASP A 210 6.88 17.10 -11.14
N LEU A 211 5.68 16.49 -11.12
CA LEU A 211 5.28 15.59 -10.04
C LEU A 211 6.20 14.37 -9.90
N LYS A 212 6.73 13.82 -11.01
CA LYS A 212 7.67 12.69 -10.96
C LYS A 212 9.08 13.09 -10.53
N GLY A 213 9.48 14.34 -10.76
CA GLY A 213 10.76 14.89 -10.32
C GLY A 213 10.75 15.33 -8.86
N CYS A 214 9.57 15.70 -8.35
CA CYS A 214 9.37 16.15 -6.97
C CYS A 214 9.39 14.98 -5.97
N LYS A 215 10.23 15.08 -4.93
CA LYS A 215 10.27 14.10 -3.83
C LYS A 215 9.04 14.18 -2.91
N LEU A 216 8.32 15.29 -2.92
CA LEU A 216 7.18 15.59 -2.06
C LEU A 216 5.83 15.34 -2.76
N SER A 217 5.83 14.69 -3.94
CA SER A 217 4.59 14.43 -4.68
C SER A 217 3.55 13.64 -3.86
N GLY A 218 4.01 12.75 -2.98
CA GLY A 218 3.14 12.02 -2.05
C GLY A 218 2.38 12.95 -1.09
N ASN A 219 3.03 14.00 -0.60
CA ASN A 219 2.42 14.99 0.29
C ASN A 219 1.38 15.83 -0.45
N VAL A 220 1.67 16.23 -1.69
CA VAL A 220 0.69 16.90 -2.57
C VAL A 220 -0.59 16.07 -2.72
N PHE A 221 -0.44 14.77 -2.96
CA PHE A 221 -1.60 13.87 -3.05
C PHE A 221 -2.35 13.72 -1.72
N ASN A 222 -1.64 13.69 -0.60
CA ASN A 222 -2.28 13.64 0.71
C ASN A 222 -3.09 14.90 1.00
N ILE A 223 -2.56 16.08 0.69
CA ILE A 223 -3.27 17.36 0.81
C ILE A 223 -4.61 17.30 0.06
N LEU A 224 -4.60 16.78 -1.17
CA LEU A 224 -5.76 16.77 -2.05
C LEU A 224 -6.83 15.73 -1.68
N PHE A 225 -6.45 14.57 -1.12
CA PHE A 225 -7.43 13.49 -0.94
C PHE A 225 -7.17 12.49 0.19
N ASN A 226 -6.16 12.68 1.04
CA ASN A 226 -5.93 11.84 2.23
C ASN A 226 -5.77 12.71 3.48
N LEU A 227 -6.90 13.00 4.13
CA LEU A 227 -6.92 13.92 5.27
C LEU A 227 -6.05 13.44 6.43
N ASN A 228 -6.10 12.16 6.78
CA ASN A 228 -5.34 11.63 7.92
C ASN A 228 -3.83 11.83 7.71
N LYS A 229 -3.33 11.56 6.49
CA LYS A 229 -1.92 11.79 6.16
C LYS A 229 -1.57 13.26 5.99
N PHE A 230 -2.50 14.09 5.52
CA PHE A 230 -2.31 15.53 5.44
C PHE A 230 -2.18 16.15 6.84
N MET A 231 -3.11 15.85 7.76
CA MET A 231 -3.05 16.35 9.14
C MET A 231 -1.81 15.85 9.86
N ALA A 232 -1.44 14.57 9.67
CA ALA A 232 -0.20 14.05 10.20
C ALA A 232 1.00 14.85 9.69
N PHE A 233 1.04 15.21 8.40
CA PHE A 233 2.11 16.01 7.81
C PHE A 233 2.19 17.43 8.38
N GLU A 234 1.06 18.13 8.52
CA GLU A 234 1.01 19.49 9.09
C GLU A 234 1.44 19.52 10.58
N THR A 235 1.17 18.45 11.31
CA THR A 235 1.50 18.33 12.74
C THR A 235 2.82 17.61 13.02
N ARG A 236 3.62 17.31 11.97
CA ARG A 236 4.88 16.56 12.11
C ARG A 236 5.86 17.25 13.06
N ASP A 237 6.35 16.49 14.02
CA ASP A 237 7.42 16.93 14.92
C ASP A 237 8.74 17.14 14.15
N PRO A 238 9.39 18.32 14.27
CA PRO A 238 10.73 18.58 13.74
C PRO A 238 11.79 17.52 14.10
N PHE A 239 11.64 16.83 15.22
CA PHE A 239 12.51 15.74 15.66
C PHE A 239 12.37 14.50 14.77
N LEU A 240 11.14 14.08 14.45
CA LEU A 240 10.89 12.96 13.54
C LEU A 240 11.43 13.22 12.14
N ILE A 241 11.37 14.48 11.68
CA ILE A 241 11.96 14.90 10.40
C ILE A 241 13.49 14.73 10.40
N ARG A 242 14.16 14.93 11.54
CA ARG A 242 15.61 14.70 11.65
C ARG A 242 15.95 13.22 11.64
N GLN A 243 15.19 12.41 12.36
CA GLN A 243 15.38 10.96 12.41
C GLN A 243 15.20 10.31 11.02
N GLU A 244 14.22 10.76 10.23
CA GLU A 244 14.04 10.27 8.85
C GLU A 244 15.22 10.61 7.92
N ARG A 245 16.04 11.62 8.27
CA ARG A 245 17.25 11.99 7.51
C ARG A 245 18.48 11.15 7.90
N GLU A 246 18.43 10.43 9.03
CA GLU A 246 19.56 9.63 9.51
C GLU A 246 19.76 8.36 8.68
N ASP A 247 18.69 7.78 8.13
CA ASP A 247 18.76 6.69 7.16
C ASP A 247 18.11 7.05 5.81
N PRO A 248 18.87 7.67 4.90
CA PRO A 248 18.36 8.06 3.59
C PRO A 248 18.16 6.87 2.63
N THR A 249 18.55 5.65 3.02
CA THR A 249 18.43 4.47 2.14
C THR A 249 17.03 3.86 2.15
N LEU A 250 16.31 4.04 3.26
CA LEU A 250 14.92 3.60 3.41
C LEU A 250 13.94 4.61 2.83
N THR A 251 12.91 4.10 2.15
CA THR A 251 11.79 4.90 1.66
C THR A 251 10.77 5.16 2.78
N GLU A 252 9.86 6.12 2.57
CA GLU A 252 8.74 6.35 3.48
C GLU A 252 7.84 5.11 3.62
N TRP A 253 7.67 4.36 2.52
CA TRP A 253 6.93 3.09 2.54
C TRP A 253 7.63 2.05 3.42
N ASP A 254 8.95 1.89 3.29
CA ASP A 254 9.69 0.89 4.07
C ASP A 254 9.57 1.18 5.57
N ARG A 255 9.71 2.45 5.97
CA ARG A 255 9.51 2.90 7.36
C ARG A 255 8.09 2.67 7.85
N PHE A 256 7.09 2.97 7.03
CA PHE A 256 5.68 2.75 7.37
C PHE A 256 5.38 1.26 7.54
N ALA A 257 5.78 0.44 6.56
CA ALA A 257 5.51 -0.99 6.56
C ALA A 257 6.17 -1.68 7.76
N HIS A 258 7.40 -1.33 8.10
CA HIS A 258 8.07 -1.86 9.28
C HIS A 258 7.31 -1.56 10.58
N ARG A 259 6.90 -0.30 10.79
CA ARG A 259 6.13 0.10 11.99
C ARG A 259 4.76 -0.57 12.06
N GLU A 260 4.04 -0.62 10.94
CA GLU A 260 2.74 -1.27 10.89
C GLU A 260 2.84 -2.78 11.06
N TYR A 261 3.88 -3.41 10.52
CA TYR A 261 4.14 -4.83 10.72
C TYR A 261 4.29 -5.15 12.20
N ILE A 262 5.14 -4.41 12.92
CA ILE A 262 5.32 -4.58 14.37
C ILE A 262 4.00 -4.41 15.12
N ARG A 263 3.21 -3.38 14.77
CA ARG A 263 1.92 -3.12 15.40
C ARG A 263 0.94 -4.28 15.20
N LEU A 264 0.79 -4.72 13.95
CA LEU A 264 -0.14 -5.80 13.58
C LEU A 264 0.28 -7.15 14.16
N SER A 265 1.58 -7.46 14.17
CA SER A 265 2.08 -8.71 14.76
C SER A 265 1.85 -8.76 16.28
N MET A 266 1.97 -7.62 16.97
CA MET A 266 1.69 -7.54 18.42
C MET A 266 0.20 -7.66 18.75
N GLU A 267 -0.68 -7.18 17.88
CA GLU A 267 -2.14 -7.32 18.04
C GLU A 267 -2.57 -8.78 17.87
N GLU A 268 -1.97 -9.53 16.94
CA GLU A 268 -2.21 -10.96 16.73
C GLU A 268 -1.75 -11.81 17.93
N ASP A 269 -0.56 -11.53 18.49
CA ASP A 269 -0.05 -12.23 19.68
C ASP A 269 -0.88 -11.96 20.96
N GLY A 270 -1.59 -10.83 21.02
CA GLY A 270 -2.41 -10.43 22.17
C GLY A 270 -3.79 -11.10 22.24
N GLU A 271 -4.35 -11.48 21.09
CA GLU A 271 -5.66 -12.16 21.04
C GLU A 271 -5.58 -13.59 21.62
N ASP A 272 -4.44 -14.27 21.45
CA ASP A 272 -4.18 -15.61 22.02
C ASP A 272 -4.08 -15.63 23.55
N VAL A 273 -3.72 -14.51 24.18
CA VAL A 273 -3.61 -14.42 25.66
C VAL A 273 -4.98 -14.11 26.30
N SER A 274 -5.92 -13.55 25.53
CA SER A 274 -7.24 -13.15 26.05
C SER A 274 -8.27 -14.30 26.12
N ASN A 275 -8.04 -15.40 25.40
CA ASN A 275 -8.93 -16.58 25.39
C ASN A 275 -8.44 -17.74 26.27
N GLY A 276 -7.39 -17.54 27.06
CA GLY A 276 -6.72 -18.58 27.86
C GLY A 276 -6.95 -18.53 29.37
N SER A 277 -7.87 -17.72 29.89
CA SER A 277 -8.07 -17.59 31.34
C SER A 277 -9.53 -17.49 31.75
N ALA A 278 -10.27 -18.57 31.58
CA ALA A 278 -11.48 -18.86 32.34
C ALA A 278 -11.81 -20.35 32.28
N GLU A 279 -11.14 -21.17 33.09
CA GLU A 279 -11.76 -22.38 33.67
C GLU A 279 -10.92 -22.85 34.87
N VAL A 280 -11.19 -22.21 36.01
CA VAL A 280 -10.93 -22.76 37.33
C VAL A 280 -12.00 -23.82 37.57
N TRP A 281 -11.64 -25.10 37.51
CA TRP A 281 -12.38 -26.16 38.17
C TRP A 281 -11.54 -26.67 39.33
N ASP A 282 -11.97 -26.27 40.52
CA ASP A 282 -11.51 -26.69 41.83
C ASP A 282 -11.88 -28.17 42.11
N GLU A 283 -11.31 -28.68 43.20
CA GLU A 283 -11.52 -29.97 43.89
C GLU A 283 -10.61 -31.15 43.51
N SER A 284 -9.61 -31.35 44.37
CA SER A 284 -9.44 -32.61 45.08
C SER A 284 -8.68 -32.36 46.39
N LEU A 285 -9.45 -32.32 47.48
CA LEU A 285 -9.00 -32.27 48.87
C LEU A 285 -8.18 -33.52 49.27
N GLU A 286 -7.16 -33.24 50.10
CA GLU A 286 -6.52 -34.06 51.15
C GLU A 286 -5.62 -35.28 50.82
N ALA A 287 -4.51 -35.29 51.58
CA ALA A 287 -3.36 -36.22 51.59
C ALA A 287 -3.69 -37.59 52.25
N PRO A 288 -2.77 -38.59 52.31
CA PRO A 288 -1.66 -38.54 53.28
C PRO A 288 -0.34 -39.27 52.91
N PHE A 289 0.70 -38.89 53.68
CA PHE A 289 2.06 -39.41 53.90
C PHE A 289 3.19 -38.93 52.98
#